data_AF-A0A954X1D1-F1
#
_entry.id   AF-A0A954X1D1-F1
#
_cell.length_a   1.000
_cell.length_b   1.000
_cell.length_c   1.000
_cell.angle_alpha   90.00
_cell.angle_beta   90.00
_cell.angle_gamma   90.00
#
_symmetry.space_group_name_H-M   'P 1'
#
loop_
_entity.id
_entity.type
_entity.pdbx_description
1 polymer ?
#
loop_
_entity_poly.entity_id
_entity_poly.type
_entity_poly.pdbx_seq_one_letter_code
_entity_poly.pdbx_strand_id
1 'polypeptide(L)'
;MVLWLFKQFRYLRSAAKSVDTPRQLAAGVALGMLLGIVPKGNLIAVFVSMLIFGTRVNAAAAMIAAVAFSLIAAYTDGLTHPIGNWLLAHPSLQTTWRKLYDV
;
A
#
# COMPACT_ATOMS: atom_id res chain seq x y z
N MET A 1 -28.15 -4.18 16.92
CA MET A 1 -26.76 -3.82 16.52
C MET A 1 -25.94 -5.03 16.09
N VAL A 2 -25.92 -6.12 16.85
CA VAL A 2 -25.16 -7.35 16.54
C VAL A 2 -25.51 -7.97 15.18
N LEU A 3 -26.80 -8.07 14.83
CA LEU A 3 -27.25 -8.59 13.52
C LEU A 3 -26.82 -7.74 12.32
N TRP A 4 -26.61 -6.43 12.52
CA TRP A 4 -26.14 -5.52 11.48
C TRP A 4 -24.64 -5.72 11.20
N LEU A 5 -23.84 -5.90 12.25
CA LEU A 5 -22.42 -6.27 12.16
C LEU A 5 -22.23 -7.59 11.40
N PHE A 6 -23.02 -8.63 11.73
CA PHE A 6 -22.99 -9.89 10.99
C PHE A 6 -23.32 -9.72 9.50
N LYS A 7 -24.24 -8.81 9.17
CA LYS A 7 -24.58 -8.50 7.78
C LYS A 7 -23.40 -7.84 7.04
N GLN A 8 -22.69 -6.90 7.68
CA GLN A 8 -21.51 -6.25 7.09
C GLN A 8 -20.38 -7.26 6.83
N PHE A 9 -20.10 -8.14 7.80
CA PHE A 9 -19.12 -9.21 7.62
C PHE A 9 -19.45 -10.13 6.44
N ARG A 10 -20.73 -10.45 6.24
CA ARG A 10 -21.17 -11.27 5.10
C ARG A 10 -20.94 -10.57 3.76
N TYR A 11 -21.18 -9.26 3.66
CA TYR A 11 -20.91 -8.49 2.44
C TYR A 11 -19.42 -8.38 2.13
N LEU A 12 -18.58 -8.12 3.15
CA LEU A 12 -17.12 -8.13 2.99
C LEU A 12 -16.62 -9.49 2.47
N ARG A 13 -17.12 -10.58 3.04
CA ARG A 13 -16.79 -11.94 2.59
C ARG A 13 -17.29 -12.23 1.17
N SER A 14 -18.44 -11.68 0.79
CA SER A 14 -18.98 -11.81 -0.57
C SER A 14 -18.15 -11.01 -1.57
N ALA A 15 -17.70 -9.81 -1.21
CA ALA A 15 -16.81 -8.99 -2.02
C ALA A 15 -15.41 -9.62 -2.17
N ALA A 16 -14.91 -10.28 -1.12
CA ALA A 16 -13.67 -11.05 -1.21
C ALA A 16 -13.80 -12.31 -2.10
N LYS A 17 -15.02 -12.81 -2.29
CA LYS A 17 -15.33 -13.98 -3.14
C LYS A 17 -15.72 -13.61 -4.56
N SER A 18 -15.80 -12.33 -4.95
CA SER A 18 -15.90 -12.01 -6.37
C SER A 18 -14.58 -12.43 -7.02
N VAL A 19 -14.60 -13.60 -7.64
CA VAL A 19 -13.42 -14.21 -8.28
C VAL A 19 -13.10 -13.39 -9.52
N ASP A 20 -12.40 -12.29 -9.28
CA ASP A 20 -11.61 -11.59 -10.28
C ASP A 20 -10.31 -12.39 -10.41
N THR A 21 -9.91 -12.70 -11.64
CA THR A 21 -8.80 -13.59 -12.01
C THR A 21 -7.56 -13.49 -11.09
N PRO A 22 -6.71 -14.53 -11.01
CA PRO A 22 -5.48 -14.50 -10.19
C PRO A 22 -4.63 -13.23 -10.40
N ARG A 23 -4.61 -12.69 -11.62
CA ARG A 23 -3.95 -11.43 -11.97
C ARG A 23 -4.58 -10.21 -11.29
N GLN A 24 -5.90 -10.10 -11.26
CA GLN A 24 -6.63 -9.00 -10.60
C GLN A 24 -6.49 -9.07 -9.08
N LEU A 25 -6.43 -10.29 -8.53
CA LEU A 25 -6.12 -10.50 -7.11
C LEU A 25 -4.70 -10.04 -6.79
N ALA A 26 -3.70 -10.53 -7.53
CA ALA A 26 -2.30 -10.16 -7.33
C ALA A 26 -2.07 -8.65 -7.48
N ALA A 27 -2.66 -8.03 -8.50
CA ALA A 27 -2.60 -6.59 -8.71
C ALA A 27 -3.28 -5.81 -7.56
N GLY A 28 -4.43 -6.30 -7.07
CA GLY A 28 -5.08 -5.74 -5.89
C GLY A 28 -4.18 -5.78 -4.67
N VAL A 29 -3.58 -6.92 -4.37
CA VAL A 29 -2.62 -7.07 -3.25
C VAL A 29 -1.41 -6.15 -3.42
N ALA A 30 -0.84 -6.06 -4.61
CA ALA A 30 0.32 -5.21 -4.88
C ALA A 30 0.00 -3.70 -4.70
N LEU A 31 -1.12 -3.24 -5.25
CA LEU A 31 -1.57 -1.85 -5.08
C LEU A 31 -1.94 -1.57 -3.62
N GLY A 32 -2.56 -2.53 -2.94
CA GLY A 32 -2.88 -2.46 -1.52
C GLY A 32 -1.62 -2.35 -0.66
N MET A 33 -0.62 -3.19 -0.89
CA MET A 33 0.69 -3.11 -0.23
C MET A 33 1.31 -1.72 -0.39
N LEU A 34 1.33 -1.21 -1.62
CA LEU A 34 1.89 0.10 -1.92
C LEU A 34 1.10 1.22 -1.20
N LEU A 35 -0.23 1.16 -1.22
CA LEU A 35 -1.08 2.08 -0.46
C LEU A 35 -0.82 1.97 1.05
N GLY A 36 -0.53 0.77 1.56
CA GLY A 36 -0.26 0.49 2.97
C GLY A 36 1.04 1.13 3.46
N ILE A 37 2.12 1.04 2.67
CA ILE A 37 3.47 1.51 3.01
C ILE A 37 3.61 3.02 2.83
N VAL A 38 2.95 3.62 1.82
CA VAL A 38 3.08 5.06 1.53
C VAL A 38 2.54 5.89 2.71
N PRO A 39 3.26 6.96 3.13
CA PRO A 39 2.78 7.91 4.14
C PRO A 39 1.42 8.49 3.75
N LYS A 40 0.49 8.59 4.71
CA LYS A 40 -0.87 9.08 4.44
C LYS A 40 -0.86 10.60 4.27
N GLY A 41 -1.78 11.12 3.46
CA GLY A 41 -1.93 12.57 3.25
C GLY A 41 -1.09 13.17 2.12
N ASN A 42 -0.50 12.36 1.24
CA ASN A 42 0.20 12.83 0.05
C ASN A 42 -0.52 12.45 -1.26
N LEU A 43 -0.08 13.06 -2.37
CA LEU A 43 -0.65 12.80 -3.70
C LEU A 43 -0.44 11.35 -4.18
N ILE A 44 0.61 10.68 -3.72
CA ILE A 44 0.89 9.28 -4.07
C ILE A 44 -0.22 8.38 -3.51
N ALA A 45 -0.60 8.56 -2.23
CA ALA A 45 -1.68 7.80 -1.62
C ALA A 45 -3.02 8.03 -2.36
N VAL A 46 -3.30 9.27 -2.77
CA VAL A 46 -4.49 9.60 -3.58
C VAL A 46 -4.43 8.90 -4.94
N PHE A 47 -3.31 9.02 -5.65
CA PHE A 47 -3.14 8.41 -6.97
C PHE A 47 -3.29 6.88 -6.92
N VAL A 48 -2.69 6.23 -5.94
CA VAL A 48 -2.79 4.77 -5.77
C VAL A 48 -4.21 4.35 -5.41
N SER A 49 -4.91 5.13 -4.58
CA SER A 49 -6.34 4.91 -4.33
C SER A 49 -7.16 5.03 -5.61
N MET A 50 -6.88 6.04 -6.45
CA MET A 50 -7.51 6.18 -7.76
C MET A 50 -7.23 4.97 -8.66
N LEU A 51 -6.02 4.40 -8.64
CA LEU A 51 -5.72 3.18 -9.39
C LEU A 51 -6.51 1.98 -8.87
N ILE A 52 -6.62 1.80 -7.55
CA ILE A 52 -7.38 0.69 -6.96
C ILE A 52 -8.87 0.79 -7.35
N PHE A 53 -9.46 1.98 -7.29
CA PHE A 53 -10.87 2.17 -7.60
C PHE A 53 -11.18 2.37 -9.10
N GLY A 54 -10.20 2.81 -9.89
CA GLY A 54 -10.32 3.07 -11.33
C GLY A 54 -9.96 1.87 -12.20
N THR A 55 -9.37 0.82 -11.63
CA THR A 55 -9.04 -0.41 -12.34
C THR A 55 -9.88 -1.59 -11.85
N ARG A 56 -9.96 -2.66 -12.64
CA ARG A 56 -10.71 -3.88 -12.29
C ARG A 56 -9.95 -4.81 -11.35
N VAL A 57 -9.20 -4.28 -10.39
CA VAL A 57 -8.50 -5.12 -9.39
C VAL A 57 -9.47 -5.55 -8.30
N ASN A 58 -9.12 -6.60 -7.56
CA ASN A 58 -9.92 -7.00 -6.41
C ASN A 58 -9.72 -5.98 -5.26
N ALA A 59 -10.67 -5.05 -5.12
CA ALA A 59 -10.59 -3.97 -4.14
C ALA A 59 -10.59 -4.49 -2.69
N ALA A 60 -11.26 -5.61 -2.41
CA ALA A 60 -11.24 -6.22 -1.08
C ALA A 60 -9.83 -6.70 -0.71
N ALA A 61 -9.16 -7.39 -1.64
CA ALA A 61 -7.77 -7.82 -1.46
C ALA A 61 -6.82 -6.62 -1.32
N ALA A 62 -7.03 -5.56 -2.10
CA ALA A 62 -6.26 -4.32 -1.98
C ALA A 62 -6.42 -3.67 -0.60
N MET A 63 -7.64 -3.59 -0.07
CA MET A 63 -7.90 -3.00 1.25
C MET A 63 -7.32 -3.85 2.38
N ILE A 64 -7.46 -5.18 2.31
CA ILE A 64 -6.87 -6.10 3.29
C ILE A 64 -5.34 -5.96 3.28
N ALA A 65 -4.73 -5.95 2.10
CA ALA A 65 -3.29 -5.75 1.96
C ALA A 65 -2.87 -4.36 2.48
N ALA A 66 -3.60 -3.30 2.17
CA ALA A 66 -3.29 -1.95 2.65
C ALA A 66 -3.28 -1.86 4.18
N VAL A 67 -4.27 -2.45 4.84
CA VAL A 67 -4.30 -2.52 6.31
C VAL A 67 -3.12 -3.33 6.84
N ALA A 68 -2.91 -4.56 6.33
CA ALA A 68 -1.83 -5.43 6.78
C ALA A 68 -0.45 -4.75 6.62
N PHE A 69 -0.17 -4.18 5.45
CA PHE A 69 1.10 -3.52 5.19
C PHE A 69 1.25 -2.17 5.88
N SER A 70 0.16 -1.48 6.25
CA SER A 70 0.27 -0.29 7.10
C SER A 70 0.77 -0.61 8.51
N LEU A 71 0.35 -1.76 9.06
CA LEU A 71 0.83 -2.25 10.36
C LEU A 71 2.29 -2.71 10.25
N ILE A 72 2.63 -3.44 9.19
CA ILE A 72 4.01 -3.87 8.92
C ILE A 72 4.90 -2.64 8.77
N ALA A 73 4.49 -1.64 7.98
CA ALA A 73 5.25 -0.41 7.77
C ALA A 73 5.57 0.29 9.09
N ALA A 74 4.56 0.47 9.96
CA ALA A 74 4.76 1.07 11.28
C ALA A 74 5.76 0.28 12.15
N TYR A 75 5.73 -1.05 12.10
CA TYR A 75 6.69 -1.88 12.83
C TYR A 75 8.10 -1.82 12.23
N THR A 76 8.21 -1.76 10.90
CA THR A 76 9.49 -1.73 10.19
C THR A 76 10.12 -0.33 10.09
N ASP A 77 9.42 0.72 10.49
CA ASP A 77 9.89 2.10 10.37
C ASP A 77 11.21 2.33 11.11
N GLY A 78 11.30 1.83 12.35
CA GLY A 78 12.54 1.91 13.14
C GLY A 78 13.73 1.15 12.54
N LEU A 79 13.48 0.13 11.71
CA LEU A 79 14.52 -0.62 11.01
C LEU A 79 14.93 0.05 9.69
N THR A 80 13.96 0.60 8.97
CA THR A 80 14.18 1.18 7.64
C THR A 80 14.73 2.59 7.70
N HIS A 81 14.41 3.36 8.75
CA HIS A 81 14.92 4.71 8.96
C HIS A 81 16.47 4.79 8.98
N PRO A 82 17.21 4.01 9.81
CA PRO A 82 18.67 4.08 9.82
C PRO A 82 19.30 3.62 8.51
N ILE A 83 18.69 2.66 7.81
CA ILE A 83 19.16 2.19 6.49
C ILE A 83 19.04 3.32 5.47
N GLY A 84 17.89 4.01 5.45
CA GLY A 84 17.67 5.16 4.58
C GLY A 84 18.64 6.29 4.87
N ASN A 85 18.86 6.62 6.15
CA ASN A 85 19.81 7.64 6.54
C ASN A 85 21.25 7.28 6.12
N TRP A 86 21.67 6.03 6.34
CA TRP A 86 22.97 5.55 5.90
C TRP A 86 23.14 5.68 4.37
N LEU A 87 22.14 5.27 3.59
CA LEU A 87 22.16 5.33 2.14
C LEU A 87 22.22 6.78 1.61
N LEU A 88 21.43 7.68 2.20
CA LEU A 88 21.37 9.08 1.81
C LEU A 88 22.58 9.88 2.28
N ALA A 89 23.19 9.52 3.41
CA ALA A 89 24.38 10.20 3.94
C ALA A 89 25.70 9.66 3.37
N HIS A 90 25.68 8.50 2.68
CA HIS A 90 26.91 7.86 2.23
C HIS A 90 27.74 8.76 1.28
N PRO A 91 29.00 9.07 1.61
CA PRO A 91 29.79 10.07 0.85
C PRO A 91 29.94 9.77 -0.64
N SER A 92 30.05 8.50 -1.01
CA SER A 92 30.20 8.09 -2.42
C SER A 92 28.92 8.29 -3.25
N LEU A 93 27.76 8.35 -2.61
CA LEU A 93 26.46 8.53 -3.26
C LEU A 93 26.03 10.00 -3.33
N GLN A 94 26.68 10.91 -2.58
CA GLN A 94 26.33 12.34 -2.54
C GLN A 94 26.35 13.00 -3.91
N THR A 95 27.34 12.66 -4.76
CA THR A 95 27.44 13.20 -6.11
C THR A 95 26.25 12.75 -6.97
N THR A 96 25.79 11.51 -6.82
CA THR A 96 24.63 10.97 -7.53
C THR A 96 23.35 11.67 -7.09
N TRP A 97 23.13 11.83 -5.78
CA TRP A 97 21.96 12.50 -5.24
C TRP A 97 21.89 13.97 -5.65
N ARG A 98 23.03 14.68 -5.61
CA ARG A 98 23.10 16.08 -6.07
C ARG A 98 22.69 16.21 -7.54
N LYS A 99 23.23 15.36 -8.41
CA LYS A 99 22.88 15.38 -9.84
C LYS A 99 21.40 15.13 -10.08
N LEU A 100 20.76 14.25 -9.31
CA LEU A 100 19.33 13.95 -9.45
C LEU A 100 18.43 15.09 -8.94
N TYR A 101 18.88 15.80 -7.89
CA TYR A 101 18.16 16.95 -7.34
C TYR A 101 18.26 18.20 -8.22
N ASP A 102 19.38 18.37 -8.93
CA ASP A 102 19.62 19.51 -9.82
C ASP A 102 19.00 19.32 -11.22
N VAL A 103 18.23 18.25 -11.47
CA VAL A 103 17.42 18.03 -12.70
C VAL A 103 16.03 18.64 -12.54
#